data_AF-A0A949FLM9-F1
#
_entry.id   AF-A0A949FLM9-F1
#
_cell.length_a   1.000
_cell.length_b   1.000
_cell.length_c   1.000
_cell.angle_alpha   90.00
_cell.angle_beta   90.00
_cell.angle_gamma   90.00
#
_symmetry.space_group_name_H-M   'P 1'
#
loop_
_entity.id
_entity.type
_entity.pdbx_description
1 polymer ?
#
loop_
_entity_poly.entity_id
_entity_poly.type
_entity_poly.pdbx_seq_one_letter_code
_entity_poly.pdbx_strand_id
1 'polypeptide(L)'
;MRKTTRNIRRSRRVRQGFTLMEVLLVLIIIVVIAGLGIQQLMGSFQKSKINAAKATMGLLSNSLKRYQIDVGNGNLPATLDALHEQPADLANPGDWIQMLDKPVPMDPWGKPYEYKPNGTSFELKSGGPDGQIGTQDDVVG
;
A
#
# COMPACT_ATOMS: atom_id res chain seq x y z
N MET A 1 14.07 -49.77 77.35
CA MET A 1 13.93 -49.35 75.93
C MET A 1 13.12 -48.07 75.85
N ARG A 2 13.72 -46.92 75.49
CA ARG A 2 13.01 -45.64 75.31
C ARG A 2 12.72 -45.43 73.82
N LYS A 3 11.44 -45.32 73.43
CA LYS A 3 11.04 -45.02 72.05
C LYS A 3 11.06 -43.50 71.86
N THR A 4 12.00 -43.00 71.07
CA THR A 4 12.12 -41.58 70.72
C THR A 4 11.20 -41.28 69.54
N THR A 5 10.07 -40.64 69.77
CA THR A 5 9.12 -40.24 68.73
C THR A 5 9.65 -39.00 67.99
N ARG A 6 10.07 -39.17 66.73
CA ARG A 6 10.57 -38.08 65.88
C ARG A 6 9.39 -37.33 65.26
N ASN A 7 9.15 -36.10 65.71
CA ASN A 7 8.09 -35.25 65.18
C ASN A 7 8.53 -34.62 63.84
N ILE A 8 7.98 -35.09 62.72
CA ILE A 8 8.23 -34.55 61.39
C ILE A 8 7.38 -33.29 61.20
N ARG A 9 7.98 -32.11 61.30
CA ARG A 9 7.30 -30.84 60.98
C ARG A 9 7.12 -30.74 59.46
N ARG A 10 5.89 -30.95 58.97
CA ARG A 10 5.53 -30.64 57.57
C ARG A 10 5.63 -29.13 57.35
N SER A 11 6.58 -28.71 56.52
CA SER A 11 6.65 -27.34 56.00
C SER A 11 5.44 -27.11 55.07
N ARG A 12 4.51 -26.24 55.48
CA ARG A 12 3.46 -25.74 54.60
C ARG A 12 4.14 -24.79 53.61
N ARG A 13 4.25 -25.20 52.34
CA ARG A 13 4.53 -24.24 51.25
C ARG A 13 3.43 -23.19 51.27
N VAL A 14 3.81 -21.96 51.56
CA VAL A 14 2.92 -20.81 51.44
C VAL A 14 2.61 -20.65 49.95
N ARG A 15 1.33 -20.80 49.58
CA ARG A 15 0.87 -20.44 48.24
C ARG A 15 0.89 -18.91 48.16
N GLN A 16 1.79 -18.36 47.36
CA GLN A 16 1.77 -16.95 47.02
C GLN A 16 0.63 -16.74 46.03
N GLY A 17 -0.40 -15.98 46.44
CA GLY A 17 -1.45 -15.48 45.57
C GLY A 17 -1.07 -14.09 45.04
N PHE A 18 -1.69 -13.70 43.93
CA PHE A 18 -1.53 -12.36 43.38
C PHE A 18 -1.98 -11.29 44.38
N THR A 19 -1.23 -10.19 44.45
CA THR A 19 -1.61 -9.02 45.25
C THR A 19 -2.49 -8.09 44.44
N LEU A 20 -3.41 -7.37 45.09
CA LEU A 20 -4.25 -6.36 44.41
C LEU A 20 -3.40 -5.26 43.77
N MET A 21 -2.27 -4.91 44.40
CA MET A 21 -1.33 -3.90 43.88
C MET A 21 -0.70 -4.31 42.56
N GLU A 22 -0.46 -5.61 42.35
CA GLU A 22 0.16 -6.14 41.14
C GLU A 22 -0.80 -6.03 39.94
N VAL A 23 -2.08 -6.35 40.15
CA VAL A 23 -3.11 -6.16 39.12
C VAL A 23 -3.34 -4.68 38.84
N LEU A 24 -3.35 -3.83 39.88
CA LEU A 24 -3.54 -2.39 39.74
C LEU A 24 -2.41 -1.73 38.92
N LEU A 25 -1.16 -2.10 39.18
CA LEU A 25 0.00 -1.59 38.46
C LEU A 25 -0.02 -2.01 36.97
N VAL A 26 -0.42 -3.25 36.68
CA VAL A 26 -0.59 -3.73 35.30
C VAL A 26 -1.65 -2.91 34.55
N LEU A 27 -2.80 -2.63 35.18
CA LEU A 27 -3.85 -1.82 34.57
C LEU A 27 -3.39 -0.39 34.28
N ILE A 28 -2.62 0.22 35.18
CA ILE A 28 -2.04 1.55 34.97
C ILE A 28 -1.12 1.55 33.74
N ILE A 29 -0.23 0.56 33.63
CA ILE A 29 0.68 0.45 32.48
C ILE A 29 -0.11 0.27 31.17
N ILE A 30 -1.16 -0.54 31.17
CA ILE A 30 -2.02 -0.74 29.98
C ILE A 30 -2.69 0.57 29.56
N VAL A 31 -3.24 1.36 30.49
CA VAL A 31 -3.86 2.66 30.19
C VAL A 31 -2.84 3.64 29.61
N VAL A 32 -1.63 3.69 30.16
CA VAL A 32 -0.54 4.55 29.68
C VAL A 32 -0.11 4.17 28.26
N ILE A 33 0.11 2.87 27.99
CA ILE A 33 0.52 2.40 26.66
C ILE A 33 -0.60 2.60 25.64
N ALA A 34 -1.84 2.30 26.00
CA ALA A 34 -3.00 2.50 25.14
C ALA A 34 -3.19 3.96 24.72
N GLY A 35 -2.87 4.92 25.62
CA GLY A 35 -2.92 6.35 25.32
C GLY A 35 -1.88 6.83 24.29
N LEU A 36 -0.77 6.11 24.12
CA LEU A 36 0.34 6.51 23.22
C LEU A 36 0.31 5.82 21.85
N GLY A 37 -0.49 4.77 21.66
CA GLY A 37 -0.30 3.78 20.60
C GLY A 37 -0.74 4.12 19.17
N ILE A 38 -1.29 5.30 18.86
CA ILE A 38 -2.10 5.47 17.62
C ILE A 38 -1.59 6.54 16.65
N GLN A 39 -0.80 7.52 17.10
CA GLN A 39 -0.70 8.78 16.35
C GLN A 39 0.25 8.77 15.14
N GLN A 40 1.27 7.90 15.11
CA GLN A 40 2.40 8.08 14.18
C GLN A 40 2.21 7.45 12.78
N LEU A 41 1.16 6.64 12.56
CA LEU A 41 1.05 5.88 11.31
C LEU A 41 0.56 6.74 10.14
N MET A 42 -0.36 7.68 10.32
CA MET A 42 -1.09 8.25 9.17
C MET A 42 -0.21 9.03 8.15
N GLY A 43 0.79 9.79 8.61
CA GLY A 43 1.59 10.64 7.72
C GLY A 43 2.52 9.87 6.76
N SER A 44 3.10 8.76 7.22
CA SER A 44 4.01 7.95 6.40
C SER A 44 3.27 7.15 5.31
N PHE A 45 2.05 6.71 5.62
CA PHE A 45 1.21 5.98 4.67
C PHE A 45 0.80 6.88 3.50
N GLN A 46 0.46 8.14 3.78
CA GLN A 46 0.06 9.08 2.73
C GLN A 46 1.19 9.37 1.73
N LYS A 47 2.41 9.61 2.24
CA LYS A 47 3.59 9.82 1.38
C LYS A 47 3.92 8.57 0.57
N SER A 48 3.80 7.39 1.18
CA SER A 48 4.02 6.11 0.51
C SER A 48 3.03 5.88 -0.63
N LYS A 49 1.76 6.25 -0.44
CA LYS A 49 0.75 6.21 -1.52
C LYS A 49 1.11 7.13 -2.68
N ILE A 50 1.47 8.39 -2.42
CA ILE A 50 1.87 9.31 -3.48
C ILE A 50 3.08 8.75 -4.26
N ASN A 51 4.07 8.21 -3.57
CA ASN A 51 5.24 7.59 -4.21
C ASN A 51 4.87 6.36 -5.04
N ALA A 52 3.97 5.50 -4.54
CA ALA A 52 3.48 4.35 -5.28
C ALA A 52 2.72 4.79 -6.55
N ALA A 53 1.90 5.83 -6.46
CA ALA A 53 1.21 6.39 -7.61
C ALA A 53 2.20 6.88 -8.67
N LYS A 54 3.23 7.64 -8.27
CA LYS A 54 4.28 8.12 -9.18
C LYS A 54 5.09 6.98 -9.81
N ALA A 55 5.41 5.94 -9.04
CA ALA A 55 6.12 4.78 -9.57
C ALA A 55 5.32 4.08 -10.68
N THR A 56 4.03 3.84 -10.44
CA THR A 56 3.11 3.28 -11.44
C THR A 56 3.00 4.18 -12.66
N MET A 57 2.87 5.49 -12.48
CA MET A 57 2.82 6.46 -13.57
C MET A 57 4.11 6.46 -14.40
N GLY A 58 5.27 6.30 -13.76
CA GLY A 58 6.55 6.12 -14.46
C GLY A 58 6.60 4.86 -15.32
N LEU A 59 6.05 3.74 -14.82
CA LEU A 59 5.93 2.50 -15.60
C LEU A 59 5.02 2.70 -16.81
N LEU A 60 3.84 3.29 -16.61
CA LEU A 60 2.90 3.60 -17.70
C LEU A 60 3.51 4.55 -18.72
N SER A 61 4.20 5.60 -18.27
CA SER A 61 4.90 6.57 -19.12
C SER A 61 5.95 5.91 -20.01
N ASN A 62 6.73 4.98 -19.46
CA ASN A 62 7.71 4.22 -20.23
C ASN A 62 7.04 3.31 -21.27
N SER A 63 5.95 2.63 -20.89
CA SER A 63 5.19 1.77 -21.82
C SER A 63 4.53 2.58 -22.94
N LEU A 64 4.01 3.77 -22.66
CA LEU A 64 3.45 4.70 -23.66
C LEU A 64 4.52 5.18 -24.64
N LYS A 65 5.70 5.56 -24.15
CA LYS A 65 6.84 5.94 -25.01
C LYS A 65 7.29 4.78 -25.89
N ARG A 66 7.30 3.57 -25.35
CA ARG A 66 7.64 2.37 -26.11
C ARG A 66 6.60 2.09 -27.19
N TYR A 67 5.31 2.19 -26.88
CA TYR A 67 4.23 2.11 -27.86
C TYR A 67 4.43 3.12 -29.00
N GLN A 68 4.77 4.36 -28.67
CA GLN A 68 4.99 5.43 -29.64
C GLN A 68 6.11 5.08 -30.65
N ILE A 69 7.17 4.42 -30.19
CA ILE A 69 8.33 4.04 -30.99
C ILE A 69 8.05 2.77 -31.80
N ASP A 70 7.52 1.73 -31.17
CA ASP A 70 7.46 0.38 -31.74
C ASP A 70 6.21 0.18 -32.62
N VAL A 71 5.08 0.81 -32.27
CA VAL A 71 3.76 0.50 -32.87
C VAL A 71 3.05 1.72 -33.43
N GLY A 72 3.06 2.82 -32.69
CA GLY A 72 2.26 4.01 -32.98
C GLY A 72 2.79 4.89 -34.11
N ASN A 73 3.95 4.59 -34.68
CA ASN A 73 4.62 5.42 -35.70
C ASN A 73 4.73 6.90 -35.26
N GLY A 74 5.05 7.15 -33.99
CA GLY A 74 5.10 8.50 -33.41
C GLY A 74 3.80 8.95 -32.74
N ASN A 75 2.69 8.22 -32.88
CA ASN A 75 1.43 8.48 -32.18
C ASN A 75 1.31 7.68 -30.89
N LEU A 76 0.59 8.26 -29.94
CA LEU A 76 0.23 7.62 -28.68
C LEU A 76 -1.10 6.86 -28.81
N PRO A 77 -1.35 5.82 -28.00
CA PRO A 77 -2.61 5.09 -28.05
C PRO A 77 -3.78 5.95 -27.55
N ALA A 78 -5.00 5.64 -27.97
CA ALA A 78 -6.20 6.36 -27.52
C ALA A 78 -6.55 6.08 -26.05
N THR A 79 -6.24 4.87 -25.57
CA THR A 79 -6.52 4.41 -24.19
C THR A 79 -5.29 3.76 -23.58
N LEU A 80 -5.23 3.67 -22.25
CA LEU A 80 -4.15 2.95 -21.55
C LEU A 80 -4.28 1.42 -21.74
N ASP A 81 -5.48 0.92 -22.01
CA ASP A 81 -5.73 -0.52 -22.20
C ASP A 81 -5.00 -1.07 -23.43
N ALA A 82 -4.73 -0.22 -24.41
CA ALA A 82 -3.89 -0.52 -25.59
C ALA A 82 -2.47 -1.00 -25.25
N LEU A 83 -2.01 -0.78 -24.01
CA LEU A 83 -0.71 -1.26 -23.53
C LEU A 83 -0.76 -2.73 -23.11
N HIS A 84 -1.94 -3.22 -22.71
CA HIS A 84 -2.15 -4.59 -22.26
C HIS A 84 -2.76 -5.46 -23.36
N GLU A 85 -3.78 -4.93 -24.04
CA GLU A 85 -4.50 -5.60 -25.12
C GLU A 85 -4.24 -4.91 -26.45
N GLN A 86 -4.29 -5.69 -27.52
CA GLN A 86 -4.07 -5.18 -28.86
C GLN A 86 -5.25 -4.27 -29.30
N PRO A 87 -5.00 -2.98 -29.60
CA PRO A 87 -6.03 -2.11 -30.17
C PRO A 87 -6.50 -2.60 -31.54
N ALA A 88 -7.81 -2.55 -31.77
CA ALA A 88 -8.43 -2.94 -33.06
C ALA A 88 -8.16 -1.92 -34.19
N ASP A 89 -7.80 -0.69 -33.83
CA ASP A 89 -7.53 0.44 -34.73
C ASP A 89 -6.06 0.56 -35.17
N LEU A 90 -5.25 -0.49 -34.91
CA LEU A 90 -3.86 -0.54 -35.36
C LEU A 90 -3.75 -0.63 -36.88
N ALA A 91 -2.94 0.27 -37.45
CA ALA A 91 -2.59 0.23 -38.87
C ALA A 91 -1.86 -1.07 -39.24
N ASN A 92 -0.97 -1.56 -38.37
CA ASN A 92 -0.21 -2.81 -38.54
C ASN A 92 -0.34 -3.70 -37.30
N PRO A 93 -1.34 -4.59 -37.23
CA PRO A 93 -1.53 -5.50 -36.10
C PRO A 93 -0.37 -6.48 -35.86
N GLY A 94 0.41 -6.81 -36.89
CA GLY A 94 1.50 -7.79 -36.80
C GLY A 94 2.72 -7.34 -35.97
N ASP A 95 2.89 -6.03 -35.81
CA ASP A 95 4.04 -5.44 -35.11
C ASP A 95 3.74 -5.11 -33.64
N TRP A 96 2.52 -5.36 -33.17
CA TRP A 96 2.14 -5.10 -31.79
C TRP A 96 2.77 -6.11 -30.84
N ILE A 97 3.41 -5.60 -29.80
CA ILE A 97 4.00 -6.37 -28.72
C ILE A 97 3.33 -5.92 -27.42
N GLN A 98 2.94 -6.88 -26.57
CA GLN A 98 2.39 -6.58 -25.26
C GLN A 98 3.39 -5.73 -24.44
N MET A 99 3.01 -4.50 -24.08
CA MET A 99 3.86 -3.60 -23.28
C MET A 99 3.63 -3.75 -21.78
N LEU A 100 2.45 -4.24 -21.39
CA LEU A 100 2.06 -4.49 -20.01
C LEU A 100 1.61 -5.95 -19.85
N ASP A 101 2.34 -6.72 -19.02
CA ASP A 101 1.99 -8.11 -18.71
C ASP A 101 0.66 -8.25 -17.96
N LYS A 102 0.29 -7.19 -17.23
CA LYS A 102 -0.92 -7.12 -16.40
C LYS A 102 -1.80 -5.96 -16.86
N PRO A 103 -3.11 -6.01 -16.63
CA PRO A 103 -3.99 -4.88 -16.89
C PRO A 103 -3.52 -3.64 -16.12
N VAL A 104 -3.88 -2.48 -16.63
CA VAL A 104 -3.51 -1.17 -16.05
C VAL A 104 -3.95 -1.15 -14.58
N PRO A 105 -3.01 -1.04 -13.62
CA PRO A 105 -3.36 -1.04 -12.21
C PRO A 105 -4.11 0.25 -11.85
N MET A 106 -4.99 0.14 -10.86
CA MET A 106 -5.59 1.30 -10.22
C MET A 106 -4.56 2.05 -9.39
N ASP A 107 -4.83 3.32 -9.12
CA ASP A 107 -4.02 4.11 -8.21
C ASP A 107 -4.14 3.63 -6.75
N PRO A 108 -3.28 4.11 -5.83
CA PRO A 108 -3.27 3.70 -4.42
C PRO A 108 -4.53 4.06 -3.61
N TRP A 109 -5.48 4.77 -4.22
CA TRP A 109 -6.77 5.13 -3.66
C TRP A 109 -7.93 4.38 -4.37
N GLY A 110 -7.62 3.48 -5.30
CA GLY A 110 -8.59 2.62 -5.99
C GLY A 110 -9.30 3.30 -7.16
N LYS A 111 -8.73 4.36 -7.72
CA LYS A 111 -9.25 5.07 -8.89
C LYS A 111 -8.40 4.78 -10.13
N PRO A 112 -9.00 4.76 -11.34
CA PRO A 112 -8.23 4.65 -12.57
C PRO A 112 -7.41 5.93 -12.80
N TYR A 113 -6.25 5.79 -13.44
CA TYR A 113 -5.46 6.92 -13.89
C TYR A 113 -6.16 7.64 -15.03
N GLU A 114 -6.14 8.98 -15.01
CA GLU A 114 -6.58 9.77 -16.14
C GLU A 114 -5.42 9.92 -17.14
N TYR A 115 -5.69 9.52 -18.38
CA TYR A 115 -4.76 9.62 -19.48
C TYR A 115 -5.35 10.49 -20.58
N LYS A 116 -4.63 11.54 -20.98
CA LYS A 116 -5.01 12.45 -22.05
C LYS A 116 -3.88 12.54 -23.07
N PRO A 117 -4.00 11.89 -24.24
CA PRO A 117 -3.04 12.08 -25.32
C PRO A 117 -3.21 13.46 -25.96
N ASN A 118 -2.09 14.15 -26.23
CA ASN A 118 -2.03 15.44 -26.90
C ASN A 118 -1.05 15.36 -28.08
N GLY A 119 -1.41 14.54 -29.07
CA GLY A 119 -0.58 14.25 -30.24
C GLY A 119 0.64 13.40 -29.88
N THR A 120 1.80 14.04 -29.72
CA THR A 120 3.08 13.38 -29.39
C THR A 120 3.42 13.40 -27.91
N SER A 121 2.71 14.19 -27.11
CA SER A 121 2.81 14.21 -25.64
C SER A 121 1.56 13.62 -25.00
N PHE A 122 1.64 13.28 -23.73
CA PHE A 122 0.48 12.85 -22.94
C PHE A 122 0.52 13.47 -21.55
N GLU A 123 -0.65 13.65 -20.97
CA GLU A 123 -0.81 13.91 -19.55
C GLU A 123 -1.30 12.65 -18.86
N LEU A 124 -0.65 12.29 -17.75
CA LEU A 124 -1.08 11.22 -16.86
C LEU A 124 -1.31 11.83 -15.47
N LYS A 125 -2.49 11.61 -14.91
CA LYS A 125 -2.91 12.13 -13.60
C LYS A 125 -3.56 11.04 -12.76
N SER A 126 -3.35 11.08 -11.45
CA SER A 126 -4.18 10.37 -10.48
C SER A 126 -4.90 11.42 -9.65
N GLY A 127 -6.21 11.21 -9.45
CA GLY A 127 -7.04 12.09 -8.62
C GLY A 127 -6.74 12.01 -7.13
N GLY A 128 -5.64 11.35 -6.74
CA GLY A 128 -5.13 11.45 -5.39
C GLY A 128 -6.09 10.93 -4.31
N PRO A 129 -5.95 11.44 -3.08
CA PRO A 129 -6.73 11.04 -1.90
C PRO A 129 -8.22 11.29 -2.00
N ASP A 130 -8.65 12.39 -2.61
CA ASP A 130 -10.06 12.69 -2.80
C ASP A 130 -10.68 11.94 -3.99
N GLY A 131 -9.84 11.42 -4.88
CA GLY A 131 -10.22 10.65 -6.06
C GLY A 131 -10.91 11.49 -7.13
N GLN A 132 -10.79 12.82 -7.05
CA GLN A 132 -11.30 13.79 -8.01
C GLN A 132 -10.13 14.31 -8.83
N ILE A 133 -10.37 14.57 -10.11
CA ILE A 133 -9.35 15.09 -11.01
C ILE A 133 -9.53 16.60 -11.12
N GLY A 134 -8.43 17.34 -11.14
CA GLY A 134 -8.39 18.79 -11.23
C GLY A 134 -8.39 19.47 -9.87
N THR A 135 -8.13 18.73 -8.79
CA THR A 135 -7.99 19.23 -7.43
C THR A 135 -6.51 19.43 -7.08
N GLN A 136 -6.23 20.06 -5.93
CA GLN A 136 -4.86 20.41 -5.54
C GLN A 136 -4.02 19.19 -5.11
N ASP A 137 -4.68 18.07 -4.83
CA ASP A 137 -4.08 16.80 -4.39
C ASP A 137 -3.84 15.81 -5.53
N ASP A 138 -4.12 16.21 -6.77
CA ASP A 138 -3.76 15.49 -7.99
C ASP A 138 -2.27 15.12 -7.99
N VAL A 139 -1.98 13.85 -8.26
CA VAL A 139 -0.62 13.38 -8.50
C VAL A 139 -0.37 13.40 -9.99
N VAL A 140 0.51 14.30 -10.42
CA VAL A 140 0.99 14.41 -11.81
C VAL A 140 2.26 13.58 -12.03
N GLY A 141 2.37 12.97 -13.21
CA GLY A 141 3.47 12.09 -13.63
C GLY A 141 4.47 12.75 -14.55
#